data_AF-A0A529SQM5-F1
#
_entry.id   AF-A0A529SQM5-F1
#
_cell.length_a   1.000
_cell.length_b   1.000
_cell.length_c   1.000
_cell.angle_alpha   90.00
_cell.angle_beta   90.00
_cell.angle_gamma   90.00
#
_symmetry.space_group_name_H-M   'P 1'
#
loop_
_entity.id
_entity.type
_entity.pdbx_description
1 polymer ?
#
loop_
_entity_poly.entity_id
_entity_poly.type
_entity_poly.pdbx_seq_one_letter_code
_entity_poly.pdbx_strand_id
1 'polypeptide(L)' 'MDPIVRSLLDTDFYKLLMLQMIWGMYPKVNATFTLINRTTSVRLADEIDEGELREQLDHARTLRFSKKEM' A
#
# COMPACT_ATOMS: atom_id res chain seq x y z
N MET A 1 -11.97 -14.03 0.48
CA MET A 1 -11.40 -13.20 -0.58
C MET A 1 -10.00 -13.73 -0.93
N ASP A 2 -9.62 -13.74 -2.21
CA ASP A 2 -8.24 -14.03 -2.66
C ASP A 2 -7.41 -12.75 -2.54
N PRO A 3 -6.35 -12.73 -1.70
CA PRO A 3 -5.61 -11.50 -1.44
C PRO A 3 -4.78 -11.08 -2.64
N ILE A 4 -4.93 -9.82 -3.05
CA ILE A 4 -4.14 -9.22 -4.13
C ILE A 4 -2.71 -8.97 -3.65
N VAL A 5 -2.55 -8.28 -2.50
CA VAL A 5 -1.25 -8.02 -1.89
C VAL A 5 -0.87 -9.18 -0.99
N ARG A 6 0.24 -9.86 -1.28
CA ARG A 6 0.61 -11.12 -0.59
C ARG A 6 1.74 -10.96 0.43
N SER A 7 2.52 -9.89 0.33
CA SER A 7 3.68 -9.62 1.19
C SER A 7 3.95 -8.12 1.33
N LEU A 8 4.62 -7.71 2.41
CA LEU A 8 5.18 -6.35 2.54
C LEU A 8 6.34 -6.09 1.56
N LEU A 9 6.95 -7.14 1.00
CA LEU A 9 7.95 -7.05 -0.07
C LEU A 9 7.34 -7.00 -1.48
N ASP A 10 6.02 -7.13 -1.62
CA ASP A 10 5.30 -6.94 -2.88
C ASP A 10 5.15 -5.44 -3.19
N THR A 11 6.30 -4.78 -3.37
CA THR A 11 6.42 -3.35 -3.57
C THR A 11 7.73 -3.03 -4.29
N ASP A 12 7.87 -1.82 -4.82
CA ASP A 12 9.11 -1.40 -5.44
C ASP A 12 10.24 -1.27 -4.41
N PHE A 13 11.42 -1.79 -4.72
CA PHE A 13 12.57 -1.81 -3.81
C PHE A 13 12.94 -0.43 -3.24
N TYR A 14 12.79 0.64 -4.03
CA TYR A 14 13.10 2.00 -3.59
C TYR A 14 12.25 2.45 -2.39
N LYS A 15 11.05 1.90 -2.18
CA LYS A 15 10.20 2.19 -1.02
C LYS A 15 10.87 1.78 0.29
N LEU A 16 11.58 0.67 0.29
CA LEU A 16 12.31 0.18 1.48
C LEU A 16 13.52 1.06 1.79
N LEU A 17 14.26 1.48 0.76
CA LEU A 17 15.38 2.42 0.92
C LEU A 17 14.90 3.78 1.42
N MET A 18 13.80 4.30 0.87
CA MET A 18 13.19 5.53 1.37
C MET A 18 12.67 5.37 2.80
N LEU A 19 12.07 4.23 3.15
CA LEU A 19 11.59 3.97 4.51
C LEU A 19 12.75 3.99 5.53
N GLN A 20 13.88 3.33 5.20
CA GLN A 20 15.09 3.38 6.03
C GLN A 20 15.58 4.82 6.22
N MET A 21 15.63 5.60 5.14
CA MET A 21 16.03 7.00 5.15
C MET A 21 15.10 7.85 6.04
N ILE A 22 13.78 7.70 5.89
CA ILE A 22 12.77 8.41 6.67
C ILE A 22 12.91 8.05 8.15
N TRP A 23 13.07 6.76 8.48
CA TRP A 23 13.23 6.31 9.85
C TRP A 23 14.49 6.86 10.52
N GLY A 24 15.62 6.92 9.79
CA GLY A 24 16.88 7.43 10.33
C GLY A 24 16.97 8.95 10.43
N MET A 25 16.41 9.69 9.46
CA MET A 25 16.61 11.14 9.37
C MET A 25 15.37 11.97 9.73
N TYR A 26 14.17 11.46 9.46
CA TYR A 26 12.91 12.23 9.59
C TYR A 26 11.84 11.50 10.41
N PRO A 27 12.16 10.87 11.56
CA PRO A 27 11.20 10.01 12.28
C PRO A 27 10.00 10.74 12.89
N LYS A 28 10.03 12.08 12.94
CA LYS A 28 8.98 12.92 13.55
C LYS A 28 8.16 13.71 12.53
N VAL A 29 8.47 13.59 11.23
CA VAL A 29 7.74 14.31 10.18
C VAL A 29 6.47 13.56 9.85
N ASN A 30 5.33 14.27 9.89
CA ASN A 30 4.05 13.73 9.44
C ASN A 30 3.85 14.01 7.96
N ALA A 31 3.40 13.01 7.21
CA ALA A 31 3.03 13.13 5.81
C ALA A 31 1.68 12.43 5.55
N THR A 32 0.94 12.91 4.56
CA THR A 32 -0.33 12.33 4.13
C THR A 32 -0.26 12.03 2.64
N PHE A 33 -0.71 10.85 2.24
CA PHE A 33 -0.79 10.43 0.85
C PHE A 33 -2.24 10.36 0.38
N THR A 34 -2.48 10.68 -0.88
CA THR A 34 -3.80 10.61 -1.52
C THR A 34 -3.67 9.94 -2.87
N LEU A 35 -4.58 9.01 -3.16
CA LEU A 35 -4.72 8.41 -4.49
C LEU A 35 -5.63 9.30 -5.34
N ILE A 36 -5.15 9.70 -6.52
CA ILE A 36 -5.90 10.53 -7.46
C ILE A 36 -5.89 9.84 -8.82
N ASN A 37 -7.06 9.44 -9.33
CA ASN A 37 -7.21 9.06 -10.72
C ASN A 37 -7.14 10.32 -11.59
N ARG A 38 -6.11 10.41 -12.45
CA ARG A 38 -5.93 11.56 -13.37
C ARG A 38 -6.65 11.39 -14.70
N THR A 39 -7.26 10.23 -14.94
CA THR A 39 -7.96 9.90 -16.19
C THR A 39 -9.47 10.05 -15.99
N THR A 40 -10.05 11.12 -16.53
CA THR A 40 -11.46 11.47 -16.32
C THR A 40 -12.46 10.59 -17.09
N SER A 41 -12.02 9.93 -18.16
CA SER A 41 -12.86 9.01 -18.94
C SER A 41 -13.08 7.66 -18.26
N VAL A 42 -12.24 7.31 -17.28
CA VAL A 42 -12.30 6.04 -16.55
C VAL A 42 -12.92 6.29 -15.17
N ARG A 43 -14.07 5.68 -14.92
CA ARG A 43 -14.81 5.80 -13.66
C ARG A 43 -14.54 4.56 -12.81
N LEU A 44 -13.52 4.63 -11.95
CA LEU A 44 -13.11 3.49 -11.11
C LEU A 44 -14.25 2.92 -10.26
N ALA A 45 -15.21 3.75 -9.85
CA ALA A 45 -16.37 3.31 -9.08
C ALA A 45 -17.36 2.43 -9.88
N ASP A 46 -17.31 2.46 -11.21
CA ASP A 46 -18.10 1.59 -12.07
C ASP A 46 -17.39 0.24 -12.29
N GLU A 47 -16.09 0.15 -12.00
CA GLU A 47 -15.23 -1.02 -12.25
C GLU A 47 -14.82 -1.77 -10.98
N ILE A 48 -14.79 -1.09 -9.83
CA ILE A 48 -14.29 -1.62 -8.57
C ILE A 48 -15.38 -1.50 -7.51
N ASP A 49 -15.78 -2.64 -6.94
CA ASP A 49 -16.69 -2.66 -5.79
C ASP A 49 -16.01 -2.06 -4.55
N GLU A 50 -16.69 -1.13 -3.87
CA GLU A 50 -16.14 -0.45 -2.70
C GLU A 50 -15.93 -1.43 -1.51
N GLY A 51 -16.83 -2.40 -1.36
CA GLY A 51 -16.75 -3.40 -0.30
C GLY A 51 -15.52 -4.28 -0.48
N GLU A 52 -15.33 -4.82 -1.68
CA GLU A 52 -14.14 -5.61 -2.01
C GLU A 52 -12.84 -4.80 -1.89
N LEU A 53 -12.85 -3.54 -2.35
CA LEU A 53 -11.71 -2.64 -2.16
C LEU A 53 -11.36 -2.48 -0.68
N ARG A 54 -12.36 -2.30 0.19
CA ARG A 54 -12.16 -2.15 1.63
C ARG A 54 -11.61 -3.43 2.25
N GLU A 55 -12.13 -4.60 1.86
CA GLU A 55 -11.62 -5.89 2.31
C GLU A 55 -10.14 -6.09 1.96
N GLN A 56 -9.73 -5.71 0.74
CA GLN A 56 -8.34 -5.78 0.29
C GLN A 56 -7.43 -4.81 1.07
N LEU A 57 -7.88 -3.57 1.28
CA LEU A 57 -7.15 -2.57 2.07
C LEU A 57 -6.98 -3.01 3.53
N ASP A 58 -8.03 -3.58 4.13
CA ASP A 58 -7.98 -4.08 5.50
C ASP A 58 -7.08 -5.31 5.61
N HIS A 59 -7.13 -6.24 4.65
CA HIS A 59 -6.19 -7.36 4.57
C HIS A 59 -4.74 -6.89 4.54
N ALA A 60 -4.40 -5.93 3.65
CA ALA A 60 -3.03 -5.45 3.50
C ALA A 60 -2.43 -4.89 4.81
N ARG A 61 -3.25 -4.31 5.69
CA ARG A 61 -2.82 -3.79 7.02
C ARG A 61 -2.47 -4.91 8.01
N THR A 62 -2.93 -6.13 7.78
CA THR A 62 -2.65 -7.29 8.63
C THR A 62 -1.29 -7.93 8.33
N LEU A 63 -0.70 -7.67 7.16
CA LEU A 63 0.55 -8.28 6.73
C LEU A 63 1.73 -7.91 7.64
N ARG A 64 2.64 -8.86 7.82
CA ARG A 64 3.91 -8.73 8.56
C ARG A 64 5.01 -9.42 7.78
N PHE A 65 6.26 -9.00 7.98
CA PHE A 65 7.39 -9.73 7.44
C PHE A 65 7.41 -11.15 8.00
N SER A 66 7.47 -12.12 7.12
CA SER A 66 7.69 -13.51 7.50
C SER A 66 9.17 -13.75 7.86
N LYS A 67 9.44 -14.87 8.53
CA LYS A 67 10.81 -15.27 8.89
C LYS A 67 11.76 -15.42 7.70
N LYS A 68 11.23 -15.70 6.49
CA LYS A 68 12.04 -15.85 5.26
C LYS A 68 12.36 -14.50 4.59
N GLU A 69 11.64 -13.45 4.98
CA GLU A 69 11.76 -12.10 4.41
C GLU A 69 12.58 -11.15 5.31
N MET A 70 12.96 -11.64 6.49
CA MET A 70 13.93 -11.02 7.40
C MET A 70 15.32 -11.60 7.15
#